data_AF-A0A4Z0NWA9-F1
#
_entry.id   AF-A0A4Z0NWA9-F1
#
_cell.length_a   1.000
_cell.length_b   1.000
_cell.length_c   1.000
_cell.angle_alpha   90.00
_cell.angle_beta   90.00
_cell.angle_gamma   90.00
#
_symmetry.space_group_name_H-M   'P 1'
#
loop_
_entity.id
_entity.type
_entity.pdbx_description
1 polymer ?
#
loop_
_entity_poly.entity_id
_entity_poly.type
_entity_poly.pdbx_seq_one_letter_code
_entity_poly.pdbx_strand_id
1 'polypeptide(L)' 'MQQAQAAAEERGITLNQTLLGPITDGVDQQRTRRESAARADVAAALAILDRAPDVRPEPDDEIR' A
#
# COMPACT_ATOMS: atom_id res chain seq x y z
N MET A 1 17.53 13.51 9.83
CA MET A 1 17.08 14.74 10.50
C MET A 1 17.05 15.94 9.55
N GLN A 2 18.13 16.24 8.83
CA GLN A 2 18.18 17.38 7.90
C GLN A 2 17.09 17.36 6.80
N GLN A 3 16.79 16.19 6.22
CA GLN A 3 15.77 16.05 5.18
C GLN A 3 14.34 16.37 5.67
N ALA A 4 13.97 15.91 6.87
CA ALA A 4 12.66 16.19 7.44
C ALA A 4 12.49 17.67 7.80
N GLN A 5 13.60 18.34 8.14
CA GLN A 5 13.63 19.76 8.47
C GLN A 5 13.52 20.63 7.21
N ALA A 6 14.25 20.29 6.14
CA ALA A 6 14.11 20.93 4.84
C ALA A 6 12.68 20.77 4.27
N ALA A 7 12.09 19.58 4.39
CA ALA A 7 10.72 19.33 3.96
C ALA A 7 9.67 20.09 4.81
N ALA A 8 9.96 20.34 6.09
CA ALA A 8 9.12 21.15 6.96
C ALA A 8 9.16 22.64 6.55
N GLU A 9 10.35 23.16 6.27
CA GLU A 9 10.56 24.54 5.79
C GLU A 9 9.91 24.76 4.41
N GLU A 10 10.11 23.84 3.46
CA GLU A 10 9.51 23.91 2.13
C GLU A 10 7.97 23.93 2.17
N ARG A 11 7.38 23.20 3.10
CA ARG A 11 5.93 23.08 3.26
C ARG A 11 5.33 24.11 4.24
N GLY A 12 6.16 24.93 4.89
CA GLY A 12 5.72 25.91 5.90
C GLY A 12 5.06 25.27 7.13
N ILE A 13 5.38 24.01 7.43
CA ILE A 13 4.83 23.26 8.56
C ILE A 13 5.93 22.93 9.58
N THR A 14 5.55 22.56 10.78
CA THR A 14 6.52 22.17 11.82
C THR A 14 7.14 20.80 11.52
N LEU A 15 8.37 20.58 11.98
CA LEU A 15 9.04 19.27 11.86
C LEU A 15 8.18 18.12 12.42
N ASN A 16 7.48 18.35 13.53
CA ASN A 16 6.58 17.36 14.11
C ASN A 16 5.39 17.04 13.19
N GLN A 17 4.83 18.02 12.50
CA GLN A 17 3.78 17.80 11.50
C GLN A 17 4.31 17.02 10.30
N THR A 18 5.52 17.31 9.83
CA THR A 18 6.18 16.54 8.76
C THR A 18 6.41 15.07 9.14
N LEU A 19 6.74 14.80 10.40
CA LEU A 19 6.96 13.44 10.89
C LEU A 19 5.67 12.67 11.17
N LEU A 20 4.60 13.36 11.59
CA LEU A 20 3.32 12.73 11.93
C LEU A 20 2.45 12.43 10.70
N GLY A 21 2.50 13.25 9.65
CA GLY A 21 1.70 13.07 8.44
C GLY A 21 1.79 11.66 7.82
N PRO A 22 2.99 11.11 7.58
CA PRO A 22 3.13 9.76 7.05
C PRO A 22 2.55 8.66 7.96
N ILE A 23 2.55 8.88 9.28
CA ILE A 23 1.99 7.93 10.26
C ILE A 23 0.47 7.94 10.19
N THR A 24 -0.13 9.13 10.16
CA THR A 24 -1.59 9.28 10.02
C THR A 24 -2.08 8.77 8.66
N ASP A 25 -1.38 9.12 7.59
CA ASP A 25 -1.71 8.66 6.23
C ASP A 25 -1.57 7.13 6.11
N GLY A 26 -0.55 6.55 6.75
CA GLY A 26 -0.35 5.11 6.83
C GLY A 26 -1.47 4.39 7.58
N VAL A 27 -1.95 4.98 8.70
CA VAL A 27 -3.08 4.44 9.48
C VAL A 27 -4.38 4.50 8.68
N ASP A 28 -4.67 5.61 8.01
CA ASP A 28 -5.89 5.76 7.20
C ASP A 28 -5.87 4.86 5.96
N GLN A 29 -4.70 4.68 5.34
CA GLN A 29 -4.52 3.73 4.24
C GLN A 29 -4.73 2.28 4.70
N GLN A 30 -4.18 1.92 5.87
CA GLN A 30 -4.35 0.58 6.44
C GLN A 30 -5.80 0.32 6.88
N ARG A 31 -6.52 1.33 7.37
CA ARG A 31 -7.97 1.25 7.66
C ARG A 31 -8.77 1.02 6.38
N THR A 32 -8.53 1.83 5.35
CA THR A 32 -9.23 1.75 4.05
C THR A 32 -9.02 0.39 3.38
N ARG A 33 -7.80 -0.17 3.45
CA ARG A 33 -7.51 -1.53 2.95
C ARG A 33 -8.30 -2.60 3.69
N ARG A 34 -8.41 -2.50 5.02
CA ARG A 34 -9.20 -3.46 5.82
C ARG A 34 -10.69 -3.38 5.51
N GLU A 35 -11.25 -2.18 5.40
CA GLU A 35 -12.66 -1.99 5.06
C GLU A 35 -12.99 -2.50 3.66
N SER A 36 -12.10 -2.24 2.70
CA SER A 36 -12.22 -2.76 1.33
C SER A 36 -12.14 -4.30 1.31
N ALA A 37 -11.19 -4.88 2.05
CA ALA A 37 -11.04 -6.33 2.16
C ALA A 37 -12.27 -7.00 2.81
N ALA A 38 -12.87 -6.37 3.82
CA ALA A 38 -14.08 -6.89 4.47
C ALA A 38 -15.30 -6.94 3.54
N ARG A 39 -15.32 -6.12 2.49
CA ARG A 39 -16.37 -6.08 1.46
C ARG A 39 -16.00 -6.88 0.20
N ALA A 40 -14.82 -7.48 0.16
CA ALA A 40 -14.34 -8.18 -1.03
C ALA A 40 -15.09 -9.51 -1.23
N ASP A 41 -15.42 -9.81 -2.47
CA ASP A 41 -15.99 -11.10 -2.86
C ASP A 41 -14.87 -12.08 -3.20
N VAL A 42 -14.56 -12.95 -2.24
CA VAL A 42 -13.52 -13.98 -2.38
C VAL A 42 -13.89 -14.99 -3.46
N ALA A 43 -15.18 -15.33 -3.60
CA ALA A 43 -15.61 -16.31 -4.59
C ALA A 43 -15.44 -15.77 -6.01
N ALA A 44 -15.79 -14.49 -6.23
CA ALA A 44 -15.55 -13.81 -7.50
C ALA A 44 -14.05 -13.74 -7.84
N ALA A 45 -13.18 -13.50 -6.85
CA ALA A 45 -11.74 -13.48 -7.06
C ALA A 45 -11.18 -14.87 -7.45
N LEU A 46 -11.63 -15.93 -6.77
CA LEU A 46 -11.21 -17.30 -7.09
C LEU A 46 -11.72 -17.75 -8.47
N ALA A 47 -12.93 -17.33 -8.88
CA ALA A 47 -13.49 -17.62 -10.19
C ALA A 47 -12.71 -17.00 -11.37
N ILE A 48 -11.75 -16.10 -11.11
CA ILE A 48 -10.79 -15.61 -12.11
C ILE A 48 -9.77 -16.71 -12.44
N LEU A 49 -9.34 -17.48 -11.43
CA LEU A 49 -8.34 -18.54 -11.59
C LEU A 49 -8.86 -19.67 -12.49
N ASP A 50 -10.17 -19.94 -12.47
CA ASP A 50 -10.80 -20.93 -13.37
C ASP A 50 -10.66 -20.58 -14.86
N ARG A 51 -10.39 -19.31 -15.16
CA ARG A 51 -10.21 -18.79 -16.54
C ARG A 51 -8.76 -18.40 -16.82
N ALA A 52 -7.86 -18.56 -15.86
CA ALA A 52 -6.46 -18.24 -16.06
C ALA A 52 -5.84 -19.25 -17.05
N PRO A 53 -5.07 -18.80 -18.04
CA PRO A 53 -4.35 -19.70 -18.93
C PRO A 53 -3.29 -20.46 -18.12
N ASP A 54 -3.21 -21.77 -18.35
CA ASP A 54 -2.16 -22.61 -17.78
C ASP A 54 -0.85 -22.37 -18.54
N VAL A 55 -0.07 -21.39 -18.07
CA VAL A 55 1.22 -21.01 -18.64
C VAL A 55 2.35 -21.52 -17.76
N ARG A 56 3.46 -21.91 -18.39
CA ARG A 56 4.65 -22.30 -17.63
C ARG A 56 5.22 -21.08 -16.90
N PRO A 57 5.74 -21.24 -15.67
CA PRO A 57 6.46 -20.19 -14.97
C PRO A 57 7.64 -19.66 -15.80
N GLU A 58 7.87 -18.36 -15.75
CA GLU A 58 9.04 -17.71 -16.31
C GLU A 58 10.27 -17.93 -15.39
N PRO A 59 11.51 -17.86 -15.91
CA PRO A 59 12.72 -18.04 -15.10
C PRO A 59 12.82 -17.10 -13.88
N ASP A 60 12.12 -15.97 -13.88
CA ASP A 60 12.11 -14.98 -12.79
C ASP A 60 10.91 -15.13 -11.84
N ASP A 61 9.99 -16.09 -12.06
CA ASP A 61 8.84 -16.36 -11.20
C ASP A 61 9.20 -17.16 -9.93
N GLU A 62 10.49 -17.47 -9.74
CA GLU A 62 10.97 -18.16 -8.55
C GLU A 62 10.75 -17.29 -7.30
N ILE A 63 10.13 -17.89 -6.26
CA ILE A 63 10.03 -17.25 -4.95
C ILE A 63 11.45 -17.15 -4.37
N ARG A 64 12.00 -15.94 -4.32
CA ARG A 64 13.28 -15.62 -3.64
C ARG A 64 13.10 -15.37 -2.15
#